data_AF-A0A8E0VHP4-F1
#
_entry.id   AF-A0A8E0VHP4-F1
#
_cell.length_a   1.000
_cell.length_b   1.000
_cell.length_c   1.000
_cell.angle_alpha   90.00
_cell.angle_beta   90.00
_cell.angle_gamma   90.00
#
_symmetry.space_group_name_H-M   'P 1'
#
loop_
_entity.id
_entity.type
_entity.pdbx_description
1 polymer ?
#
loop_
_entity_poly.entity_id
_entity_poly.type
_entity_poly.pdbx_seq_one_letter_code
_entity_poly.pdbx_strand_id
1 'polypeptide(L)'
;MGHIRCNTVKSCQKRSMFFVAYPDLYDFFHRFPGGRCDPQDQCDMIRTALRETQEEIGINPESVDIWYQLPRMDGRSSLYPVLGFCGHVEIPEEETTTAIQANPTVPLGSAENPHQLRLNTDEVSYVLFRSIDWLSDVNNLAYTDMRSRSSYSFRPTETRSRNADSLKHNLLPHQSRYVLPAYGNLIHTSSPGPRIWGLTAVMTYRVLHCLIPHGGPYPLNLPITKMLEPLINGPITISEKL
;
A
#
# COMPACT_ATOMS: atom_id res chain seq x y z
N MET A 1 0.46 21.27 49.96
CA MET A 1 -0.32 21.68 48.78
C MET A 1 0.26 20.96 47.58
N GLY A 2 -0.53 20.09 46.97
CA GLY A 2 -0.05 19.09 46.01
C GLY A 2 0.38 19.69 44.67
N HIS A 3 1.60 19.37 44.26
CA HIS A 3 2.05 19.50 42.88
C HIS A 3 1.24 18.54 41.99
N ILE A 4 0.41 19.09 41.11
CA ILE A 4 -0.16 18.34 40.00
C ILE A 4 1.00 18.10 39.01
N ARG A 5 1.59 16.90 39.05
CA ARG A 5 2.45 16.41 37.97
C ARG A 5 1.56 16.20 36.75
N CYS A 6 1.75 17.03 35.73
CA CYS A 6 1.18 16.84 34.41
C CYS A 6 1.90 15.66 33.74
N ASN A 7 1.53 14.43 34.10
CA ASN A 7 1.93 13.22 33.40
C ASN A 7 0.88 12.92 32.32
N THR A 8 1.07 13.45 31.12
CA THR A 8 0.52 12.82 29.92
C THR A 8 1.42 13.19 28.76
N VAL A 9 2.34 12.29 28.43
CA VAL A 9 2.95 12.27 27.10
C VAL A 9 1.79 12.01 26.16
N LYS A 10 1.28 13.05 25.50
CA LYS A 10 0.30 12.87 24.42
C LYS A 10 0.99 12.04 23.35
N SER A 11 0.58 10.78 23.20
CA SER A 11 0.93 9.96 22.03
C SER A 11 0.64 10.80 20.78
N CYS A 12 1.68 11.15 20.02
CA CYS A 12 1.54 11.96 18.82
C CYS A 12 0.88 11.09 17.75
N GLN A 13 -0.44 11.25 17.57
CA GLN A 13 -1.19 10.60 16.50
C GLN A 13 -0.61 11.04 15.16
N LYS A 14 0.12 10.15 14.48
CA LYS A 14 0.66 10.42 13.15
C LYS A 14 -0.28 9.86 12.09
N ARG A 15 -0.63 10.69 11.09
CA ARG A 15 -1.30 10.21 9.87
C ARG A 15 -0.42 9.14 9.23
N SER A 16 -0.95 7.95 9.04
CA SER A 16 -0.16 6.79 8.65
C SER A 16 -0.91 5.93 7.62
N MET A 17 -0.14 5.21 6.81
CA MET A 17 -0.63 4.06 6.06
C MET A 17 -0.17 2.78 6.75
N PHE A 18 -0.94 1.71 6.60
CA PHE A 18 -0.60 0.41 7.13
C PHE A 18 -0.48 -0.62 6.01
N PHE A 19 0.38 -1.61 6.23
CA PHE A 19 0.68 -2.70 5.30
C PHE A 19 0.71 -4.01 6.06
N VAL A 20 0.24 -5.10 5.46
CA VAL A 20 0.27 -6.46 6.01
C VAL A 20 1.45 -7.23 5.43
N ALA A 21 2.02 -8.13 6.23
CA ALA A 21 3.02 -9.10 5.81
C ALA A 21 2.48 -10.53 6.00
N TYR A 22 2.71 -11.40 5.03
CA TYR A 22 2.19 -12.77 4.99
C TYR A 22 3.27 -13.80 5.37
N PRO A 23 2.91 -14.90 6.06
CA PRO A 23 3.86 -15.87 6.63
C PRO A 23 4.69 -16.64 5.61
N ASP A 24 4.17 -16.90 4.41
CA ASP A 24 4.81 -17.80 3.43
C ASP A 24 5.75 -17.10 2.43
N LEU A 25 6.05 -15.82 2.64
CA LEU A 25 6.88 -15.03 1.74
C LEU A 25 8.30 -14.91 2.28
N TYR A 26 9.21 -15.75 1.76
CA TYR A 26 10.66 -15.74 2.05
C TYR A 26 11.33 -14.38 1.89
N ASP A 27 10.71 -13.48 1.11
CA ASP A 27 11.04 -12.08 1.01
C ASP A 27 9.84 -11.32 1.60
N PHE A 28 9.99 -10.63 2.74
CA PHE A 28 8.85 -9.99 3.43
C PHE A 28 8.20 -8.93 2.52
N PHE A 29 7.19 -9.34 1.74
CA PHE A 29 6.43 -8.44 0.89
C PHE A 29 5.34 -7.78 1.73
N HIS A 30 5.46 -6.46 1.83
CA HIS A 30 4.46 -5.62 2.45
C HIS A 30 3.41 -5.25 1.41
N ARG A 31 2.16 -5.57 1.68
CA ARG A 31 1.02 -5.30 0.80
C ARG A 31 -0.06 -4.55 1.56
N PHE A 32 -1.00 -3.96 0.85
CA PHE A 32 -2.26 -3.55 1.48
C PHE A 32 -3.12 -4.80 1.73
N PRO A 33 -4.03 -4.77 2.73
CA PRO A 33 -4.98 -5.85 2.90
C PRO A 33 -5.79 -6.09 1.64
N GLY A 34 -6.12 -7.35 1.37
CA GLY A 34 -6.92 -7.68 0.21
C GLY A 34 -6.69 -9.09 -0.30
N GLY A 35 -7.68 -9.57 -1.04
CA GLY A 35 -7.67 -10.90 -1.62
C GLY A 35 -8.53 -10.98 -2.87
N ARG A 36 -9.04 -12.18 -3.15
CA ARG A 36 -9.86 -12.44 -4.34
C ARG A 36 -11.31 -12.04 -4.05
N CYS A 37 -11.99 -11.52 -5.08
CA CYS A 37 -13.44 -11.33 -5.01
C CYS A 37 -14.13 -12.68 -4.81
N ASP A 38 -14.91 -12.79 -3.74
CA ASP A 38 -15.79 -13.93 -3.46
C ASP A 38 -17.13 -13.74 -4.21
N PRO A 39 -17.83 -14.81 -4.61
CA PRO A 39 -19.20 -14.72 -5.09
C PRO A 39 -20.15 -13.88 -4.21
N GLN A 40 -19.96 -13.91 -2.88
CA GLN A 40 -20.74 -13.14 -1.90
C GLN A 40 -20.50 -11.62 -1.99
N ASP A 41 -19.39 -11.20 -2.60
CA ASP A 41 -19.07 -9.79 -2.81
C ASP A 41 -19.87 -9.19 -3.98
N GLN A 42 -20.64 -10.00 -4.72
CA GLN A 42 -21.50 -9.55 -5.83
C GLN A 42 -20.77 -8.74 -6.92
N CYS A 43 -19.48 -9.06 -7.12
CA CYS A 43 -18.58 -8.33 -8.02
C CYS A 43 -18.37 -6.85 -7.64
N ASP A 44 -18.59 -6.49 -6.37
CA ASP A 44 -18.24 -5.17 -5.82
C ASP A 44 -16.84 -5.22 -5.20
N MET A 45 -15.89 -4.54 -5.83
CA MET A 45 -14.49 -4.52 -5.40
C MET A 45 -14.27 -3.73 -4.10
N ILE A 46 -15.14 -2.76 -3.78
CA ILE A 46 -15.10 -2.05 -2.50
C ILE A 46 -15.52 -3.01 -1.39
N ARG A 47 -16.59 -3.78 -1.62
CA ARG A 47 -17.04 -4.82 -0.69
C ARG A 47 -15.97 -5.89 -0.45
N THR A 48 -15.32 -6.37 -1.52
CA THR A 48 -14.18 -7.29 -1.39
C THR A 48 -13.06 -6.69 -0.54
N ALA A 49 -12.66 -5.44 -0.80
CA ALA A 49 -11.58 -4.80 -0.04
C ALA A 49 -11.92 -4.66 1.45
N LEU A 50 -13.17 -4.28 1.77
CA LEU A 50 -13.64 -4.16 3.15
C LEU A 50 -13.70 -5.51 3.87
N ARG A 51 -14.24 -6.56 3.21
CA ARG A 51 -14.30 -7.92 3.76
C ARG A 51 -12.90 -8.43 4.08
N GLU A 52 -11.98 -8.36 3.13
CA GLU A 52 -10.60 -8.82 3.30
C GLU A 52 -9.86 -8.02 4.39
N THR A 53 -10.12 -6.71 4.50
CA THR A 53 -9.57 -5.89 5.59
C THR A 53 -10.09 -6.34 6.95
N GLN A 54 -11.36 -6.71 7.05
CA GLN A 54 -11.94 -7.24 8.28
C GLN A 54 -11.38 -8.62 8.62
N GLU A 55 -11.25 -9.51 7.64
CA GLU A 55 -10.73 -10.87 7.79
C GLU A 55 -9.26 -10.86 8.23
N GLU A 56 -8.42 -10.02 7.60
CA GLU A 56 -6.98 -9.99 7.85
C GLU A 56 -6.61 -9.24 9.14
N ILE A 57 -7.24 -8.08 9.40
CA ILE A 57 -6.81 -7.15 10.46
C ILE A 57 -7.94 -6.66 11.39
N GLY A 58 -9.15 -7.18 11.23
CA GLY A 58 -10.24 -7.01 12.19
C GLY A 58 -10.95 -5.66 12.16
N ILE A 59 -10.59 -4.74 11.24
CA ILE A 59 -11.25 -3.44 11.11
C ILE A 59 -12.67 -3.63 10.60
N ASN A 60 -13.65 -3.04 11.30
CA ASN A 60 -15.05 -3.16 10.93
C ASN A 60 -15.32 -2.42 9.61
N PRO A 61 -15.91 -3.07 8.58
CA PRO A 61 -16.28 -2.43 7.32
C PRO A 61 -17.08 -1.13 7.46
N GLU A 62 -17.98 -1.05 8.44
CA GLU A 62 -18.84 0.11 8.67
C GLU A 62 -18.10 1.32 9.24
N SER A 63 -16.87 1.12 9.74
CA SER A 63 -16.04 2.18 10.33
C SER A 63 -15.08 2.82 9.34
N VAL A 64 -15.02 2.29 8.11
CA VAL A 64 -14.13 2.76 7.05
C VAL A 64 -14.87 3.74 6.13
N ASP A 65 -14.38 4.98 6.08
CA ASP A 65 -14.86 5.98 5.13
C ASP A 65 -14.14 5.80 3.78
N ILE A 66 -14.87 5.39 2.75
CA ILE A 66 -14.31 5.15 1.41
C ILE A 66 -14.11 6.49 0.71
N TRP A 67 -12.85 6.88 0.54
CA TRP A 67 -12.50 8.14 -0.13
C TRP A 67 -12.45 8.01 -1.64
N TYR A 68 -11.86 6.92 -2.14
CA TYR A 68 -11.62 6.79 -3.58
C TYR A 68 -11.33 5.35 -4.00
N GLN A 69 -11.75 4.98 -5.22
CA GLN A 69 -11.28 3.78 -5.89
C GLN A 69 -10.28 4.16 -7.00
N LEU A 70 -9.02 3.75 -6.83
CA LEU A 70 -7.96 4.05 -7.79
C LEU A 70 -8.20 3.30 -9.11
N PRO A 71 -7.66 3.81 -10.23
CA PRO A 71 -7.70 3.10 -11.50
C PRO A 71 -7.17 1.66 -11.37
N ARG A 72 -7.88 0.72 -11.98
CA ARG A 72 -7.52 -0.69 -12.03
C ARG A 72 -6.11 -0.87 -12.60
N MET A 73 -5.36 -1.81 -12.03
CA MET A 73 -4.05 -2.20 -12.53
C MET A 73 -4.14 -3.60 -13.11
N ASP A 74 -3.88 -3.73 -14.41
CA ASP A 74 -3.81 -5.03 -15.08
C ASP A 74 -2.39 -5.56 -15.10
N GLY A 75 -2.23 -6.84 -14.77
CA GLY A 75 -0.99 -7.60 -14.93
C GLY A 75 -1.29 -9.08 -15.17
N ARG A 76 -0.71 -9.97 -14.36
CA ARG A 76 -1.15 -11.39 -14.32
C ARG A 76 -2.59 -11.55 -13.83
N SER A 77 -3.04 -10.60 -13.01
CA SER A 77 -4.40 -10.49 -12.52
C SER A 77 -4.76 -9.00 -12.48
N SER A 78 -6.04 -8.68 -12.44
CA SER A 78 -6.51 -7.30 -12.30
C SER A 78 -6.63 -6.94 -10.83
N LEU A 79 -6.00 -5.84 -10.42
CA LEU A 79 -6.05 -5.28 -9.07
C LEU A 79 -6.93 -4.03 -9.07
N TYR A 80 -7.77 -3.89 -8.05
CA TYR A 80 -8.71 -2.78 -7.88
C TYR A 80 -8.43 -2.09 -6.53
N PRO A 81 -7.51 -1.12 -6.47
CA PRO A 81 -7.11 -0.53 -5.19
C PRO A 81 -8.19 0.42 -4.67
N VAL A 82 -8.51 0.29 -3.40
CA VAL A 82 -9.51 1.12 -2.70
C VAL A 82 -8.79 1.90 -1.60
N LEU A 83 -9.01 3.20 -1.56
CA LEU A 83 -8.52 4.10 -0.53
C LEU A 83 -9.64 4.36 0.46
N GLY A 84 -9.46 3.87 1.69
CA GLY A 84 -10.37 4.09 2.80
C GLY A 84 -9.67 4.73 3.99
N PHE A 85 -10.39 5.58 4.73
CA PHE A 85 -9.95 6.16 5.99
C PHE A 85 -10.54 5.37 7.15
N CYS A 86 -9.65 4.74 7.92
CA CYS A 86 -10.03 3.84 9.02
C CYS A 86 -10.16 4.55 10.38
N GLY A 87 -10.19 5.88 10.42
CA GLY A 87 -10.27 6.63 11.67
C GLY A 87 -9.01 6.51 12.55
N HIS A 88 -9.20 6.56 13.86
CA HIS A 88 -8.13 6.37 14.84
C HIS A 88 -7.99 4.89 15.17
N VAL A 89 -6.98 4.25 14.59
CA VAL A 89 -6.65 2.85 14.88
C VAL A 89 -5.79 2.80 16.14
N GLU A 90 -6.28 2.11 17.17
CA GLU A 90 -5.52 1.91 18.40
C GLU A 90 -4.49 0.80 18.21
N ILE A 91 -3.22 1.14 18.47
CA ILE A 91 -2.10 0.20 18.47
C ILE A 91 -1.70 -0.02 19.93
N PRO A 92 -1.71 -1.26 20.45
CA PRO A 92 -1.32 -1.52 21.84
C PRO A 92 0.10 -1.00 22.15
N GLU A 93 0.28 -0.35 23.31
CA GLU A 93 1.49 0.41 23.66
C GLU A 93 2.78 -0.44 23.86
N GLU A 94 2.69 -1.77 23.96
CA GLU A 94 3.87 -2.66 24.13
C GLU A 94 4.61 -3.00 22.81
N GLU A 95 4.16 -2.50 21.66
CA GLU A 95 4.40 -3.19 20.38
C GLU A 95 5.08 -2.31 19.32
N THR A 96 5.95 -1.39 19.75
CA THR A 96 6.47 -0.31 18.88
C THR A 96 7.58 -0.70 17.89
N THR A 97 8.01 -1.97 17.75
CA THR A 97 9.13 -2.25 16.82
C THR A 97 9.07 -3.51 15.95
N THR A 98 8.37 -4.59 16.28
CA THR A 98 8.37 -5.78 15.40
C THR A 98 7.19 -6.67 15.74
N ALA A 99 6.39 -6.99 14.72
CA ALA A 99 5.35 -8.01 14.72
C ALA A 99 4.29 -7.95 15.83
N ILE A 100 3.09 -7.51 15.47
CA ILE A 100 1.88 -7.67 16.29
C ILE A 100 1.49 -9.17 16.21
N GLN A 101 1.37 -9.86 17.34
CA GLN A 101 0.74 -11.18 17.42
C GLN A 101 -0.53 -11.04 18.28
N ALA A 102 -1.70 -11.36 17.71
CA ALA A 102 -2.99 -11.07 18.33
C ALA A 102 -3.31 -12.00 19.51
N ASN A 103 -3.96 -11.44 20.55
CA ASN A 103 -4.50 -12.16 21.70
C ASN A 103 -5.93 -12.66 21.37
N PRO A 104 -6.25 -13.98 21.48
CA PRO A 104 -7.44 -14.58 20.86
C PRO A 104 -8.79 -14.35 21.57
N THR A 105 -8.88 -13.56 22.64
CA THR A 105 -10.04 -13.58 23.56
C THR A 105 -11.19 -12.60 23.23
N VAL A 106 -11.06 -11.71 22.24
CA VAL A 106 -12.10 -10.72 21.89
C VAL A 106 -12.76 -11.10 20.55
N PRO A 107 -14.10 -11.02 20.37
CA PRO A 107 -14.78 -11.28 19.09
C PRO A 107 -14.28 -10.38 17.94
N LEU A 108 -14.32 -10.88 16.70
CA LEU A 108 -13.73 -10.20 15.52
C LEU A 108 -14.58 -9.00 15.12
N GLY A 109 -13.98 -7.82 14.98
CA GLY A 109 -14.66 -6.62 14.49
C GLY A 109 -15.93 -6.26 15.29
N SER A 110 -15.93 -6.45 16.60
CA SER A 110 -17.11 -6.12 17.43
C SER A 110 -17.47 -4.65 17.26
N ALA A 111 -18.77 -4.35 17.09
CA ALA A 111 -19.30 -2.99 17.01
C ALA A 111 -18.86 -2.09 18.18
N GLU A 112 -18.53 -2.69 19.33
CA GLU A 112 -18.03 -2.03 20.53
C GLU A 112 -16.64 -1.38 20.33
N ASN A 113 -15.78 -1.92 19.45
CA ASN A 113 -14.41 -1.41 19.20
C ASN A 113 -14.03 -1.50 17.70
N PRO A 114 -14.67 -0.70 16.83
CA PRO A 114 -14.59 -0.87 15.37
C PRO A 114 -13.25 -0.47 14.73
N HIS A 115 -12.37 0.18 15.50
CA HIS A 115 -11.03 0.61 15.07
C HIS A 115 -9.90 -0.13 15.79
N GLN A 116 -10.21 -1.17 16.57
CA GLN A 116 -9.21 -1.97 17.25
C GLN A 116 -8.59 -2.97 16.26
N LEU A 117 -7.27 -2.94 16.14
CA LEU A 117 -6.54 -3.86 15.27
C LEU A 117 -6.58 -5.28 15.85
N ARG A 118 -7.01 -6.25 15.05
CA ARG A 118 -6.99 -7.68 15.43
C ARG A 118 -6.52 -8.52 14.26
N LEU A 119 -5.30 -9.03 14.34
CA LEU A 119 -4.72 -9.81 13.25
C LEU A 119 -5.26 -11.24 13.21
N ASN A 120 -5.61 -11.68 12.02
CA ASN A 120 -5.76 -13.09 11.72
C ASN A 120 -4.39 -13.69 11.43
N THR A 121 -3.82 -14.39 12.40
CA THR A 121 -2.47 -14.95 12.32
C THR A 121 -2.33 -16.11 11.33
N ASP A 122 -3.44 -16.66 10.85
CA ASP A 122 -3.43 -17.70 9.81
C ASP A 122 -3.03 -17.11 8.43
N GLU A 123 -3.23 -15.80 8.25
CA GLU A 123 -2.97 -15.11 6.99
C GLU A 123 -1.93 -13.99 7.13
N VAL A 124 -1.94 -13.26 8.25
CA VAL A 124 -1.10 -12.09 8.48
C VAL A 124 -0.14 -12.33 9.63
N SER A 125 1.16 -12.24 9.35
CA SER A 125 2.21 -12.31 10.36
C SER A 125 2.33 -11.04 11.18
N TYR A 126 2.21 -9.87 10.53
CA TYR A 126 2.23 -8.57 11.20
C TYR A 126 1.70 -7.43 10.33
N VAL A 127 1.39 -6.32 11.00
CA VAL A 127 1.07 -5.05 10.36
C VAL A 127 2.20 -4.05 10.55
N LEU A 128 2.58 -3.41 9.46
CA LEU A 128 3.57 -2.35 9.39
C LEU A 128 2.88 -1.00 9.24
N PHE A 129 3.04 -0.10 10.21
CA PHE A 129 2.61 1.29 10.08
C PHE A 129 3.77 2.17 9.59
N ARG A 130 3.48 3.08 8.67
CA ARG A 130 4.38 4.15 8.24
C ARG A 130 3.65 5.48 8.20
N SER A 131 4.19 6.48 8.89
CA SER A 131 3.63 7.82 8.84
C SER A 131 3.76 8.39 7.43
N ILE A 132 2.81 9.24 7.06
CA ILE A 132 2.84 9.99 5.79
C ILE A 132 4.14 10.79 5.70
N ASP A 133 4.60 11.40 6.80
CA ASP A 133 5.88 12.12 6.85
C ASP A 133 7.07 11.22 6.50
N TRP A 134 7.10 9.99 7.04
CA TRP A 134 8.19 9.05 6.76
C TRP A 134 8.16 8.59 5.30
N LEU A 135 6.97 8.30 4.77
CA LEU A 135 6.79 7.89 3.38
C LEU A 135 7.09 9.02 2.38
N SER A 136 7.03 10.26 2.83
CA SER A 136 7.28 11.46 2.01
C SER A 136 8.66 12.05 2.24
N ASP A 137 9.50 11.40 3.03
CA ASP A 137 10.90 11.79 3.17
C ASP A 137 11.70 11.22 1.98
N VAL A 138 12.39 12.11 1.26
CA VAL A 138 13.29 11.79 0.15
C VAL A 138 14.34 10.75 0.56
N ASN A 139 14.81 10.78 1.81
CA ASN A 139 15.82 9.84 2.29
C ASN A 139 15.28 8.41 2.44
N ASN A 140 13.95 8.26 2.51
CA ASN A 140 13.30 6.96 2.60
C ASN A 140 12.77 6.48 1.24
N LEU A 141 12.80 7.30 0.19
CA LEU A 141 12.34 6.96 -1.15
C LEU A 141 13.53 6.73 -2.08
N ALA A 142 13.58 5.57 -2.73
CA ALA A 142 14.43 5.37 -3.89
C ALA A 142 13.66 4.67 -5.02
N TYR A 143 14.36 4.35 -6.10
CA TYR A 143 13.80 3.71 -7.27
C TYR A 143 14.55 2.43 -7.59
N THR A 144 13.81 1.40 -8.00
CA THR A 144 14.38 0.08 -8.32
C THR A 144 13.98 -0.38 -9.71
N ASP A 145 14.95 -0.97 -10.40
CA ASP A 145 14.75 -1.61 -11.69
C ASP A 145 14.05 -2.96 -11.45
N MET A 146 12.81 -3.06 -11.93
CA MET A 146 12.03 -4.29 -11.89
C MET A 146 11.87 -4.82 -13.31
N ARG A 147 12.24 -6.09 -13.48
CA ARG A 147 12.01 -6.80 -14.74
C ARG A 147 10.82 -7.74 -14.61
N SER A 148 9.80 -7.55 -15.43
CA SER A 148 8.59 -8.38 -15.44
C SER A 148 8.40 -9.05 -16.79
N ARG A 149 7.90 -10.29 -16.75
CA ARG A 149 7.42 -11.02 -17.94
C ARG A 149 6.00 -10.59 -18.35
N SER A 150 5.30 -9.86 -17.49
CA SER A 150 3.96 -9.34 -17.73
C SER A 150 4.01 -7.83 -17.86
N SER A 151 3.30 -7.29 -18.84
CA SER A 151 3.06 -5.85 -18.92
C SER A 151 2.08 -5.42 -17.82
N TYR A 152 2.38 -4.32 -17.15
CA TYR A 152 1.42 -3.68 -16.24
C TYR A 152 0.79 -2.48 -16.93
N SER A 153 -0.50 -2.25 -16.73
CA SER A 153 -1.16 -1.07 -17.28
C SER A 153 -2.26 -0.55 -16.36
N PHE A 154 -2.47 0.77 -16.36
CA PHE A 154 -3.61 1.38 -15.68
C PHE A 154 -4.83 1.40 -16.62
N ARG A 155 -6.00 1.06 -16.07
CA ARG A 155 -7.29 1.19 -16.73
C ARG A 155 -8.23 2.06 -15.88
N PRO A 156 -8.92 3.05 -16.47
CA PRO A 156 -9.94 3.81 -15.75
C PRO A 156 -11.03 2.89 -15.17
N THR A 157 -11.55 3.25 -14.00
CA THR A 157 -12.57 2.47 -13.28
C THR A 157 -13.90 2.38 -14.03
N GLU A 158 -14.21 3.34 -14.92
CA GLU A 158 -15.53 3.48 -15.55
C GLU A 158 -15.76 2.68 -16.84
N THR A 159 -14.75 2.03 -17.43
CA THR A 159 -14.99 1.25 -18.66
C THR A 159 -15.51 -0.14 -18.37
N ARG A 160 -16.83 -0.24 -18.15
CA ARG A 160 -17.63 -1.46 -18.42
C ARG A 160 -17.85 -1.62 -19.95
N SER A 161 -16.81 -1.40 -20.76
CA SER A 161 -16.93 -1.63 -22.20
C SER A 161 -16.80 -3.12 -22.48
N ARG A 162 -17.90 -3.74 -22.90
CA ARG A 162 -17.94 -5.10 -23.45
C ARG A 162 -17.19 -5.25 -24.77
N ASN A 163 -16.63 -4.17 -25.32
CA ASN A 163 -15.74 -4.20 -26.48
C ASN A 163 -14.61 -3.19 -26.23
N ALA A 164 -13.44 -3.65 -25.83
CA ALA A 164 -12.22 -2.86 -25.90
C ALA A 164 -11.19 -3.72 -26.59
N ASP A 165 -10.92 -3.35 -27.83
CA ASP A 165 -9.93 -3.94 -28.69
C ASP A 165 -8.67 -4.28 -27.92
N SER A 166 -8.20 -5.50 -28.17
CA SER A 166 -6.86 -5.93 -27.88
C SER A 166 -5.88 -5.03 -28.65
N LEU A 167 -5.59 -3.84 -28.13
CA LEU A 167 -4.32 -3.17 -28.38
C LEU A 167 -3.24 -3.97 -27.66
N LYS A 168 -3.02 -5.20 -28.16
CA LYS A 168 -1.75 -5.88 -28.11
C LYS A 168 -0.81 -4.99 -28.90
N HIS A 169 -0.23 -3.98 -28.24
CA HIS A 169 1.03 -3.47 -28.75
C HIS A 169 1.93 -4.68 -28.93
N ASN A 170 2.37 -4.90 -30.17
CA ASN A 170 3.26 -5.97 -30.61
C ASN A 170 4.65 -5.83 -29.96
N LEU A 171 4.70 -5.77 -28.63
CA LEU A 171 5.92 -5.89 -27.86
C LEU A 171 6.22 -7.38 -27.82
N LEU A 172 7.24 -7.76 -28.58
CA LEU A 172 7.85 -9.09 -28.50
C LEU A 172 8.10 -9.45 -27.02
N PRO A 173 7.99 -10.72 -26.60
CA PRO A 173 7.93 -11.18 -25.20
C PRO A 173 9.24 -11.01 -24.39
N HIS A 174 10.05 -10.02 -24.71
CA HIS A 174 11.31 -9.72 -24.06
C HIS A 174 11.07 -8.75 -22.91
N GLN A 175 10.97 -9.34 -21.71
CA GLN A 175 11.16 -8.76 -20.38
C GLN A 175 10.98 -7.23 -20.28
N SER A 176 9.74 -6.78 -20.04
CA SER A 176 9.46 -5.36 -19.75
C SER A 176 10.20 -4.91 -18.50
N ARG A 177 10.93 -3.80 -18.62
CA ARG A 177 11.69 -3.18 -17.53
C ARG A 177 10.94 -1.96 -17.01
N TYR A 178 10.83 -1.84 -15.69
CA TYR A 178 10.15 -0.76 -15.00
C TYR A 178 11.09 -0.13 -13.98
N VAL A 179 10.97 1.18 -13.79
CA VAL A 179 11.61 1.89 -12.67
C VAL A 179 10.51 2.22 -11.68
N LEU A 180 10.45 1.46 -10.59
CA LEU A 180 9.39 1.54 -9.60
C LEU A 180 9.90 2.17 -8.30
N PRO A 181 9.04 2.90 -7.57
CA PRO A 181 9.42 3.44 -6.28
C PRO A 181 9.62 2.30 -5.28
N ALA A 182 10.48 2.53 -4.31
CA ALA A 182 10.68 1.66 -3.18
C ALA A 182 10.98 2.51 -1.95
N TYR A 183 10.36 2.17 -0.83
CA TYR A 183 10.50 2.89 0.43
C TYR A 183 11.26 2.06 1.47
N GLY A 184 12.11 2.70 2.26
CA GLY A 184 12.87 2.06 3.35
C GLY A 184 14.13 1.35 2.88
N ASN A 185 14.58 0.35 3.65
CA ASN A 185 15.90 -0.31 3.59
C ASN A 185 16.34 -0.72 2.17
N LEU A 186 17.14 0.15 1.56
CA LEU A 186 17.86 -0.02 0.31
C LEU A 186 19.32 0.36 0.57
N ILE A 187 20.25 -0.13 -0.26
CA ILE A 187 21.70 0.08 -0.10
C ILE A 187 22.06 1.58 0.08
N HIS A 188 21.25 2.49 -0.45
CA HIS A 188 21.47 3.94 -0.42
C HIS A 188 20.57 4.70 0.57
N THR A 189 19.51 4.08 1.09
CA THR A 189 18.63 4.68 2.10
C THR A 189 19.08 4.12 3.43
N SER A 190 19.74 4.92 4.28
CA SER A 190 20.17 4.46 5.63
C SER A 190 18.98 4.22 6.59
N SER A 191 17.80 3.95 6.03
CA SER A 191 16.51 3.84 6.70
C SER A 191 16.35 2.45 7.34
N PRO A 192 16.21 2.38 8.68
CA PRO A 192 15.98 1.11 9.34
C PRO A 192 14.58 0.56 9.04
N GLY A 193 14.49 -0.77 8.92
CA GLY A 193 13.21 -1.48 8.86
C GLY A 193 12.83 -2.03 7.47
N PRO A 194 11.66 -2.67 7.36
CA PRO A 194 11.24 -3.36 6.14
C PRO A 194 11.09 -2.45 4.92
N ARG A 195 11.36 -3.02 3.74
CA ARG A 195 11.22 -2.36 2.44
C ARG A 195 9.79 -2.52 1.88
N ILE A 196 9.21 -1.42 1.42
CA ILE A 196 7.94 -1.41 0.66
C ILE A 196 8.28 -1.19 -0.81
N TRP A 197 7.94 -2.13 -1.69
CA TRP A 197 8.33 -2.09 -3.10
C TRP A 197 7.30 -2.76 -4.02
N GLY A 198 7.56 -2.72 -5.34
CA GLY A 198 6.66 -3.30 -6.34
C GLY A 198 5.37 -2.49 -6.50
N LEU A 199 4.25 -3.17 -6.80
CA LEU A 199 2.98 -2.50 -7.03
C LEU A 199 2.43 -1.80 -5.78
N THR A 200 2.69 -2.33 -4.58
CA THR A 200 2.35 -1.67 -3.32
C THR A 200 2.96 -0.28 -3.26
N ALA A 201 4.26 -0.16 -3.54
CA ALA A 201 4.95 1.12 -3.54
C ALA A 201 4.44 2.08 -4.63
N VAL A 202 4.04 1.57 -5.80
CA VAL A 202 3.40 2.37 -6.86
C VAL A 202 2.08 2.94 -6.37
N MET A 203 1.23 2.12 -5.74
CA MET A 203 -0.05 2.58 -5.18
C MET A 203 0.18 3.62 -4.08
N THR A 204 1.11 3.37 -3.16
CA THR A 204 1.53 4.31 -2.12
C THR A 204 1.97 5.65 -2.72
N TYR A 205 2.84 5.62 -3.74
CA TYR A 205 3.31 6.81 -4.44
C TYR A 205 2.14 7.62 -5.02
N ARG A 206 1.18 6.95 -5.68
CA ARG A 206 0.01 7.62 -6.26
C ARG A 206 -0.85 8.28 -5.19
N VAL A 207 -1.13 7.57 -4.10
CA VAL A 207 -1.93 8.12 -3.00
C VAL A 207 -1.23 9.32 -2.38
N LEU A 208 0.06 9.22 -2.07
CA LEU A 208 0.80 10.32 -1.46
C LEU A 208 0.90 11.55 -2.37
N HIS A 209 1.06 11.38 -3.68
CA HIS A 209 1.04 12.50 -4.62
C HIS A 209 -0.32 13.21 -4.66
N CYS A 210 -1.43 12.50 -4.42
CA CYS A 210 -2.75 13.13 -4.26
C CYS A 210 -2.90 13.82 -2.90
N LEU A 211 -2.37 13.23 -1.84
CA LEU A 211 -2.49 13.76 -0.47
C LEU A 211 -1.52 14.93 -0.18
N ILE A 212 -0.39 15.02 -0.91
CA ILE A 212 0.67 16.01 -0.69
C ILE A 212 1.06 16.69 -2.02
N PRO A 213 0.18 17.54 -2.57
CA PRO A 213 0.36 18.05 -3.94
C PRO A 213 1.59 18.95 -4.13
N HIS A 214 2.17 19.55 -3.07
CA HIS A 214 3.19 20.61 -3.19
C HIS A 214 4.39 20.51 -2.22
N GLY A 215 4.63 19.36 -1.59
CA GLY A 215 5.70 19.24 -0.58
C GLY A 215 6.37 17.87 -0.45
N GLY A 216 6.06 16.93 -1.34
CA GLY A 216 6.69 15.60 -1.33
C GLY A 216 7.98 15.53 -2.17
N PRO A 217 8.75 14.43 -2.06
CA PRO A 217 10.03 14.21 -2.73
C PRO A 217 9.85 13.80 -4.20
N TYR A 218 8.72 14.17 -4.79
CA TYR A 218 8.26 13.69 -6.09
C TYR A 218 8.90 14.55 -7.17
N PRO A 219 9.72 13.98 -8.08
CA PRO A 219 10.28 14.75 -9.17
C PRO A 219 9.13 15.28 -10.03
N LEU A 220 9.06 16.61 -10.20
CA LEU A 220 8.06 17.32 -11.02
C LEU A 220 7.95 16.77 -12.46
N ASN A 221 8.95 16.02 -12.93
CA ASN A 221 9.12 15.59 -14.31
C ASN A 221 8.88 14.10 -14.57
N LEU A 222 8.45 13.30 -13.58
CA LEU A 222 8.02 11.90 -13.83
C LEU A 222 6.49 11.83 -13.76
N PRO A 223 5.77 11.89 -14.90
CA PRO A 223 4.32 11.77 -14.87
C PRO A 223 3.96 10.42 -14.26
N ILE A 224 3.07 10.41 -13.26
CA ILE A 224 2.57 9.19 -12.59
C ILE A 224 2.11 8.14 -13.60
N THR A 225 1.57 8.60 -14.74
CA THR A 225 1.11 7.76 -15.84
C THR A 225 2.24 6.92 -16.48
N LYS A 226 3.50 7.35 -16.37
CA LYS A 226 4.67 6.68 -16.95
C LYS A 226 5.33 5.65 -16.04
N MET A 227 4.96 5.56 -14.76
CA MET A 227 5.62 4.60 -13.84
C MET A 227 5.36 3.13 -14.18
N LEU A 228 4.25 2.85 -14.87
CA LEU A 228 3.93 1.51 -15.42
C LEU A 228 4.07 1.47 -16.95
N GLU A 229 4.70 2.46 -17.58
CA GLU A 229 5.11 2.34 -18.98
C GLU A 229 6.42 1.54 -19.03
N PRO A 230 6.49 0.43 -19.79
CA PRO A 230 7.74 -0.29 -19.98
C PRO A 230 8.81 0.63 -20.58
N LEU A 231 10.02 0.63 -20.03
CA LEU A 231 11.16 1.29 -20.66
C LEU A 231 11.38 0.69 -22.06
N ILE A 232 11.23 1.50 -23.11
CA ILE A 232 11.50 1.09 -24.49
C ILE A 232 13.04 1.00 -24.65
N ASN A 233 13.51 -0.13 -25.19
CA ASN A 233 14.93 -0.52 -25.30
C ASN A 233 15.91 0.61 -25.64
N GLY A 234 16.90 0.82 -24.76
CA GLY A 234 18.13 1.61 -24.97
C GLY A 234 19.03 1.53 -23.73
N PRO A 235 20.38 1.67 -23.85
CA PRO A 235 21.26 1.73 -22.69
C PRO A 235 20.93 2.97 -21.86
N ILE A 236 21.02 2.84 -20.53
CA ILE A 236 20.79 3.94 -19.61
C ILE A 236 21.97 4.92 -19.71
N THR A 237 21.77 6.09 -20.29
CA THR A 237 22.65 7.23 -20.01
C THR A 237 22.20 7.82 -18.67
N ILE A 238 22.80 7.35 -17.57
CA ILE A 238 22.72 8.04 -16.28
C ILE A 238 23.69 9.23 -16.37
N SER A 239 23.25 10.29 -17.04
CA SER A 239 23.93 11.60 -17.14
C SER A 239 22.85 12.51 -17.73
N GLU A 240 22.25 13.48 -17.06
CA GLU A 240 22.68 14.31 -15.95
C GLU A 240 21.42 14.80 -15.20
N LYS A 241 21.56 14.99 -13.88
CA LYS A 241 20.71 15.80 -13.00
C LYS A 241 19.25 15.35 -12.82
N LEU A 242 19.09 14.39 -11.91
CA LEU A 242 18.01 14.43 -10.91
C LEU A 242 18.21 15.62 -9.98
#